data_AF-A0A2M7PE71-F1
#
_entry.id   AF-A0A2M7PE71-F1
#
_cell.length_a   1.000
_cell.length_b   1.000
_cell.length_c   1.000
_cell.angle_alpha   90.00
_cell.angle_beta   90.00
_cell.angle_gamma   90.00
#
_symmetry.space_group_name_H-M   'P 1'
#
loop_
_entity.id
_entity.type
_entity.pdbx_description
1 polymer ?
#
loop_
_entity_poly.entity_id
_entity_poly.type
_entity_poly.pdbx_seq_one_letter_code
_entity_poly.pdbx_strand_id
1 'polypeptide(L)'
;MTDVFERIAPLSLLDKSSKGGLGKGNLGAVLARAGAGKTACLISLALGKMMRGEKIVHVSLGETPDKVKTHYELIFNQIRDAAGNKGDAALSAEILEKNRIILAFLKQSFDTERFRINLENLTQRLEFKPEAVIIDGLNFEDCEKSLLEGLKKAAAEFGTEIWFSVRSHRHINEKSDRGIPFPLSRMEDLFTVILEIEQEGSQFFLTIIECCDNNYTRQRLSIENQSVFLIKS
;
A
#
# COMPACT_ATOMS: atom_id res chain seq x y z
N MET A 1 13.84 10.82 14.49
CA MET A 1 12.95 9.69 14.13
C MET A 1 12.51 9.81 12.68
N THR A 2 12.12 10.99 12.21
CA THR A 2 11.62 11.30 10.84
C THR A 2 12.57 10.91 9.69
N ASP A 3 13.87 11.14 9.85
CA ASP A 3 14.88 10.99 8.78
C ASP A 3 14.97 9.59 8.16
N VAL A 4 14.81 8.51 8.95
CA VAL A 4 14.79 7.14 8.36
C VAL A 4 13.50 6.82 7.62
N PHE A 5 12.37 7.42 8.03
CA PHE A 5 11.09 7.20 7.36
C PHE A 5 11.03 7.93 6.01
N GLU A 6 11.84 8.98 5.81
CA GLU A 6 12.05 9.62 4.51
C GLU A 6 12.85 8.73 3.53
N ARG A 7 13.58 7.75 4.05
CA ARG A 7 14.33 6.75 3.26
C ARG A 7 13.53 5.49 2.91
N ILE A 8 12.27 5.41 3.34
CA ILE A 8 11.36 4.33 2.94
C ILE A 8 11.08 4.48 1.44
N ALA A 9 11.49 3.48 0.66
CA ALA A 9 11.51 3.55 -0.79
C ALA A 9 10.15 3.86 -1.41
N PRO A 10 9.03 3.22 -0.98
CA PRO A 10 7.70 3.57 -1.47
C PRO A 10 7.35 5.04 -1.23
N LEU A 11 7.61 5.56 -0.03
CA LEU A 11 7.25 6.93 0.33
C LEU A 11 8.15 7.94 -0.39
N SER A 12 9.45 7.68 -0.46
CA SER A 12 10.41 8.53 -1.18
C SER A 12 10.12 8.61 -2.67
N LEU A 13 9.68 7.51 -3.29
CA LEU A 13 9.23 7.51 -4.69
C LEU A 13 7.96 8.33 -4.88
N LEU A 14 7.01 8.21 -3.95
CA LEU A 14 5.77 8.97 -3.99
C LEU A 14 6.01 10.47 -3.79
N ASP A 15 6.88 10.86 -2.86
CA ASP A 15 7.21 12.27 -2.61
C ASP A 15 7.93 12.90 -3.81
N LYS A 16 8.71 12.11 -4.58
CA LYS A 16 9.40 12.54 -5.81
C LYS A 16 8.54 12.41 -7.06
N SER A 17 7.34 11.87 -6.94
CA SER A 17 6.44 11.62 -8.05
C SER A 17 5.91 12.95 -8.61
N SER A 18 5.53 12.97 -9.90
CA SER A 18 5.09 14.20 -10.57
C SER A 18 3.83 14.83 -9.94
N LYS A 19 3.07 14.03 -9.18
CA LYS A 19 1.85 14.44 -8.46
C LYS A 19 2.06 14.63 -6.95
N GLY A 20 3.26 14.41 -6.43
CA GLY A 20 3.55 14.48 -4.99
C GLY A 20 2.82 13.41 -4.17
N GLY A 21 2.57 12.23 -4.77
CA GLY A 21 1.89 11.11 -4.13
C GLY A 21 0.74 10.53 -4.96
N LEU A 22 -0.07 9.67 -4.32
CA LEU A 22 -1.24 9.07 -4.96
C LEU A 22 -2.39 10.08 -5.08
N GLY A 23 -2.64 10.86 -4.03
CA GLY A 23 -3.70 11.86 -3.99
C GLY A 23 -5.05 11.26 -3.57
N LYS A 24 -5.79 12.02 -2.76
CA LYS A 24 -7.09 11.62 -2.22
C LYS A 24 -8.07 11.28 -3.35
N GLY A 25 -8.81 10.20 -3.19
CA GLY A 25 -9.76 9.69 -4.18
C GLY A 25 -9.16 8.80 -5.27
N ASN A 26 -7.84 8.60 -5.27
CA ASN A 26 -7.18 7.76 -6.25
C ASN A 26 -6.87 6.36 -5.71
N LEU A 27 -6.69 5.43 -6.65
CA LEU A 27 -6.30 4.06 -6.38
C LEU A 27 -4.82 3.85 -6.73
N GLY A 28 -4.08 3.24 -5.81
CA GLY A 28 -2.71 2.80 -5.98
C GLY A 28 -2.58 1.29 -5.82
N ALA A 29 -1.58 0.68 -6.44
CA ALA A 29 -1.34 -0.75 -6.31
C ALA A 29 0.13 -1.07 -6.02
N VAL A 30 0.38 -2.08 -5.19
CA VAL A 30 1.68 -2.74 -5.08
C VAL A 30 1.58 -4.07 -5.83
N LEU A 31 2.18 -4.12 -7.01
CA LEU A 31 2.16 -5.27 -7.92
C LEU A 31 3.44 -6.09 -7.75
N ALA A 32 3.30 -7.37 -7.43
CA ALA A 32 4.45 -8.27 -7.38
C ALA A 32 4.07 -9.74 -7.39
N ARG A 33 5.06 -10.59 -7.66
CA ARG A 33 4.96 -12.05 -7.53
C ARG A 33 4.66 -12.48 -6.09
N ALA A 34 4.19 -13.71 -5.91
CA ALA A 34 4.05 -14.31 -4.59
C ALA A 34 5.40 -14.32 -3.84
N GLY A 35 5.39 -13.98 -2.55
CA GLY A 35 6.59 -13.93 -1.72
C GLY A 35 7.52 -12.71 -1.91
N ALA A 36 7.23 -11.82 -2.87
CA ALA A 36 8.09 -10.65 -3.16
C ALA A 36 7.94 -9.46 -2.19
N GLY A 37 7.24 -9.63 -1.05
CA GLY A 37 7.16 -8.58 -0.02
C GLY A 37 6.08 -7.50 -0.21
N LYS A 38 4.98 -7.75 -0.94
CA LYS A 38 3.90 -6.76 -1.15
C LYS A 38 3.32 -6.20 0.15
N THR A 39 2.97 -7.08 1.09
CA THR A 39 2.45 -6.69 2.40
C THR A 39 3.48 -5.85 3.16
N ALA A 40 4.76 -6.23 3.13
CA ALA A 40 5.82 -5.45 3.75
C ALA A 40 5.98 -4.06 3.10
N CYS A 41 5.90 -3.96 1.77
CA CYS A 41 5.93 -2.69 1.05
C CYS A 41 4.75 -1.77 1.43
N LEU A 42 3.52 -2.31 1.46
CA LEU A 42 2.32 -1.58 1.91
C LEU A 42 2.41 -1.15 3.37
N ILE A 43 2.91 -2.03 4.25
CA ILE A 43 3.12 -1.72 5.66
C ILE A 43 4.19 -0.64 5.82
N SER A 44 5.30 -0.70 5.10
CA SER A 44 6.33 0.35 5.13
C SER A 44 5.75 1.70 4.68
N LEU A 45 4.93 1.72 3.62
CA LEU A 45 4.21 2.91 3.19
C LEU A 45 3.27 3.44 4.29
N ALA A 46 2.49 2.55 4.90
CA ALA A 46 1.59 2.89 6.01
C ALA A 46 2.33 3.49 7.21
N LEU A 47 3.45 2.86 7.61
CA LEU A 47 4.30 3.30 8.71
C LEU A 47 4.85 4.71 8.44
N GLY A 48 5.34 4.95 7.23
CA GLY A 48 5.79 6.27 6.82
C GLY A 48 4.71 7.34 6.94
N LYS A 49 3.49 7.04 6.49
CA LYS A 49 2.32 7.93 6.64
C LYS A 49 1.90 8.13 8.11
N MET A 50 1.85 7.07 8.90
CA MET A 50 1.52 7.16 10.33
C MET A 50 2.51 8.00 11.13
N MET A 51 3.80 7.98 10.76
CA MET A 51 4.82 8.85 11.35
C MET A 51 4.63 10.32 10.99
N ARG A 52 3.92 10.63 9.89
CA ARG A 52 3.47 11.99 9.54
C ARG A 52 2.14 12.36 10.22
N GLY A 53 1.61 11.51 11.10
CA GLY A 53 0.33 11.70 11.78
C GLY A 53 -0.89 11.32 10.95
N GLU A 54 -0.71 10.70 9.78
CA GLU A 54 -1.81 10.27 8.93
C GLU A 54 -2.49 9.02 9.51
N LYS A 55 -3.82 9.04 9.52
CA LYS A 55 -4.66 7.92 9.98
C LYS A 55 -4.79 6.87 8.87
N ILE A 56 -4.51 5.60 9.20
CA ILE A 56 -4.53 4.48 8.26
C ILE A 56 -5.59 3.45 8.66
N VAL A 57 -6.35 2.96 7.68
CA VAL A 57 -7.16 1.74 7.82
C VAL A 57 -6.49 0.62 7.03
N HIS A 58 -6.24 -0.52 7.67
CA HIS A 58 -5.75 -1.72 7.00
C HIS A 58 -6.88 -2.76 6.93
N VAL A 59 -7.41 -2.97 5.74
CA VAL A 59 -8.36 -4.03 5.40
C VAL A 59 -7.59 -5.28 4.99
N SER A 60 -7.67 -6.34 5.79
CA SER A 60 -7.11 -7.65 5.45
C SER A 60 -8.22 -8.62 5.04
N LEU A 61 -8.07 -9.22 3.86
CA LEU A 61 -9.02 -10.19 3.31
C LEU A 61 -8.60 -11.64 3.56
N GLY A 62 -7.37 -11.88 4.04
CA GLY A 62 -6.80 -13.21 4.22
C GLY A 62 -6.20 -13.51 5.60
N GLU A 63 -5.98 -12.49 6.43
CA GLU A 63 -5.29 -12.64 7.71
C GLU A 63 -6.10 -12.09 8.90
N THR A 64 -5.82 -12.63 10.08
CA THR A 64 -6.42 -12.15 11.33
C THR A 64 -5.82 -10.80 11.73
N PRO A 65 -6.53 -9.98 12.52
CA PRO A 65 -5.99 -8.73 13.02
C PRO A 65 -4.65 -8.90 13.76
N ASP A 66 -4.50 -9.97 14.55
CA ASP A 66 -3.27 -10.27 15.27
C ASP A 66 -2.08 -10.52 14.33
N LYS A 67 -2.29 -11.27 13.24
CA LYS A 67 -1.24 -11.51 12.24
C LYS A 67 -0.80 -10.22 11.56
N VAL A 68 -1.77 -9.38 11.18
CA VAL A 68 -1.49 -8.06 10.61
C VAL A 68 -0.71 -7.21 11.61
N LYS A 69 -1.12 -7.18 12.89
CA LYS A 69 -0.39 -6.48 13.96
C LYS A 69 1.07 -6.95 14.07
N THR A 70 1.31 -8.27 14.07
CA THR A 70 2.65 -8.85 14.10
C THR A 70 3.49 -8.43 12.89
N HIS A 71 2.90 -8.39 11.68
CA HIS A 71 3.62 -7.90 10.49
C HIS A 71 4.05 -6.44 10.66
N TYR A 72 3.18 -5.57 11.15
CA TYR A 72 3.53 -4.18 11.42
C TYR A 72 4.65 -4.04 12.45
N GLU A 73 4.58 -4.79 13.55
CA GLU A 73 5.62 -4.79 14.59
C GLU A 73 6.96 -5.26 14.02
N LEU A 74 6.97 -6.31 13.21
CA LEU A 74 8.17 -6.82 12.56
C LEU A 74 8.81 -5.76 11.65
N ILE A 75 8.03 -5.18 10.72
CA ILE A 75 8.56 -4.18 9.78
C ILE A 75 9.01 -2.92 10.50
N PHE A 76 8.23 -2.45 11.49
CA PHE A 76 8.60 -1.29 12.29
C PHE A 76 9.93 -1.50 13.04
N ASN A 77 10.09 -2.65 13.70
CA ASN A 77 11.34 -2.98 14.39
C ASN A 77 12.52 -3.05 13.42
N GLN A 78 12.35 -3.67 12.24
CA GLN A 78 13.40 -3.72 11.24
C GLN A 78 13.80 -2.33 10.70
N ILE A 79 12.83 -1.42 10.50
CA ILE A 79 13.11 -0.02 10.10
C ILE A 79 13.89 0.68 11.22
N ARG A 80 13.50 0.50 12.48
CA ARG A 80 14.18 1.09 13.63
C ARG A 80 15.62 0.59 13.75
N ASP A 81 15.82 -0.71 13.60
CA ASP A 81 17.14 -1.35 13.69
C ASP A 81 18.06 -0.85 12.56
N ALA A 82 17.54 -0.74 11.33
CA ALA A 82 18.26 -0.17 10.20
C ALA A 82 18.60 1.32 10.39
N ALA A 83 17.81 2.06 11.17
CA ALA A 83 18.07 3.45 11.55
C ALA A 83 19.17 3.60 12.62
N GLY A 84 19.67 2.50 13.19
CA GLY A 84 20.56 2.53 14.37
C GLY A 84 19.90 3.18 15.60
N ASN A 85 18.58 3.27 15.62
CA ASN A 85 17.85 4.13 16.56
C ASN A 85 17.43 3.36 17.82
N LYS A 86 17.91 3.82 18.99
CA LYS A 86 17.47 3.36 20.33
C LYS A 86 16.52 4.35 21.02
N GLY A 87 15.84 5.20 20.25
CA GLY A 87 14.86 6.16 20.75
C GLY A 87 13.70 5.48 21.49
N ASP A 88 12.82 6.28 22.08
CA ASP A 88 11.75 5.77 22.93
C ASP A 88 10.77 4.88 22.15
N ALA A 89 10.92 3.56 22.35
CA ALA A 89 10.11 2.54 21.71
C ALA A 89 8.64 2.65 22.12
N ALA A 90 8.35 3.15 23.33
CA ALA A 90 6.99 3.30 23.83
C ALA A 90 6.25 4.43 23.10
N LEU A 91 6.90 5.59 22.92
CA LEU A 91 6.34 6.71 22.17
C LEU A 91 6.01 6.32 20.72
N SER A 92 6.89 5.55 20.10
CA SER A 92 6.69 5.12 18.71
C SER A 92 5.55 4.10 18.58
N ALA A 93 5.44 3.17 19.53
CA ALA A 93 4.34 2.20 19.58
C ALA A 93 2.99 2.90 19.77
N GLU A 94 2.93 3.91 20.64
CA GLU A 94 1.71 4.69 20.88
C GLU A 94 1.23 5.44 19.63
N ILE A 95 2.15 6.07 18.88
CA ILE A 95 1.82 6.74 17.61
C ILE A 95 1.21 5.74 16.62
N LEU A 96 1.79 4.54 16.50
CA LEU A 96 1.30 3.50 15.59
C LEU A 96 -0.06 2.94 16.00
N GLU A 97 -0.30 2.78 17.29
CA GLU A 97 -1.59 2.29 17.79
C GLU A 97 -2.71 3.33 17.61
N LYS A 98 -2.42 4.61 17.82
CA LYS A 98 -3.41 5.69 17.65
C LYS A 98 -3.78 5.97 16.19
N ASN A 99 -2.84 5.80 15.27
CA ASN A 99 -3.03 6.17 13.87
C ASN A 99 -3.44 4.99 12.97
N ARG A 100 -3.82 3.84 13.53
CA ARG A 100 -4.18 2.65 12.75
C ARG A 100 -5.44 1.97 13.24
N ILE A 101 -6.28 1.56 12.29
CA ILE A 101 -7.36 0.58 12.52
C ILE A 101 -7.16 -0.61 11.57
N ILE A 102 -7.34 -1.83 12.08
CA ILE A 102 -7.27 -3.07 11.29
C ILE A 102 -8.68 -3.66 11.17
N LEU A 103 -9.14 -3.87 9.95
CA LEU A 103 -10.40 -4.53 9.64
C LEU A 103 -10.10 -5.86 8.94
N ALA A 104 -10.56 -6.99 9.50
CA ALA A 104 -10.33 -8.30 8.91
C ALA A 104 -11.65 -8.91 8.39
N PHE A 105 -11.72 -9.19 7.09
CA PHE A 105 -12.88 -9.79 6.43
C PHE A 105 -12.67 -11.29 6.20
N LEU A 106 -12.34 -12.02 7.27
CA LEU A 106 -12.07 -13.45 7.19
C LEU A 106 -13.32 -14.22 6.74
N LYS A 107 -13.23 -14.89 5.57
CA LYS A 107 -14.30 -15.75 5.02
C LYS A 107 -15.64 -15.03 4.77
N GLN A 108 -15.64 -13.70 4.71
CA GLN A 108 -16.81 -12.89 4.41
C GLN A 108 -16.67 -12.28 3.02
N SER A 109 -17.80 -12.04 2.35
CA SER A 109 -17.78 -11.26 1.11
C SER A 109 -17.32 -9.84 1.41
N PHE A 110 -16.28 -9.41 0.70
CA PHE A 110 -15.85 -8.03 0.67
C PHE A 110 -16.48 -7.36 -0.55
N ASP A 111 -17.21 -6.28 -0.32
CA ASP A 111 -17.91 -5.51 -1.35
C ASP A 111 -17.85 -4.01 -1.04
N THR A 112 -18.22 -3.20 -2.03
CA THR A 112 -18.21 -1.74 -1.93
C THR A 112 -19.12 -1.22 -0.82
N GLU A 113 -20.28 -1.83 -0.60
CA GLU A 113 -21.28 -1.34 0.36
C GLU A 113 -20.79 -1.53 1.80
N ARG A 114 -20.30 -2.74 2.12
CA ARG A 114 -19.66 -3.05 3.39
C ARG A 114 -18.44 -2.17 3.63
N PHE A 115 -17.61 -1.97 2.62
CA PHE A 115 -16.45 -1.09 2.73
C PHE A 115 -16.86 0.32 3.16
N ARG A 116 -17.86 0.90 2.48
CA ARG A 116 -18.39 2.22 2.79
C ARG A 116 -18.99 2.31 4.19
N ILE A 117 -19.84 1.36 4.58
CA ILE A 117 -20.44 1.33 5.93
C ILE A 117 -19.35 1.31 7.00
N ASN A 118 -18.27 0.56 6.79
CA ASN A 118 -17.14 0.57 7.73
C ASN A 118 -16.50 1.95 7.80
N LEU A 119 -16.19 2.59 6.68
CA LEU A 119 -15.63 3.95 6.68
C LEU A 119 -16.56 5.00 7.31
N GLU A 120 -17.87 4.91 7.07
CA GLU A 120 -18.87 5.78 7.71
C GLU A 120 -18.88 5.59 9.22
N ASN A 121 -18.86 4.34 9.70
CA ASN A 121 -18.79 4.07 11.14
C ASN A 121 -17.50 4.61 11.76
N LEU A 122 -16.35 4.44 11.10
CA LEU A 122 -15.07 4.97 11.58
C LEU A 122 -15.09 6.49 11.67
N THR A 123 -15.58 7.16 10.62
CA THR A 123 -15.59 8.63 10.54
C THR A 123 -16.62 9.26 11.48
N GLN A 124 -17.83 8.73 11.54
CA GLN A 124 -18.94 9.33 12.28
C GLN A 124 -18.96 8.93 13.75
N ARG A 125 -18.54 7.70 14.10
CA ARG A 125 -18.66 7.18 15.47
C ARG A 125 -17.35 7.20 16.25
N LEU A 126 -16.21 7.06 15.56
CA LEU A 126 -14.89 6.99 16.19
C LEU A 126 -14.02 8.22 15.90
N GLU A 127 -14.56 9.22 15.20
CA GLU A 127 -13.81 10.42 14.76
C GLU A 127 -12.49 10.07 14.05
N PHE A 128 -12.48 8.91 13.39
CA PHE A 128 -11.33 8.35 12.69
C PHE A 128 -11.53 8.52 11.19
N LYS A 129 -11.03 9.64 10.67
CA LYS A 129 -10.99 9.90 9.23
C LYS A 129 -9.68 9.37 8.63
N PRO A 130 -9.70 8.29 7.85
CA PRO A 130 -8.48 7.74 7.27
C PRO A 130 -7.98 8.60 6.11
N GLU A 131 -6.69 8.89 6.12
CA GLU A 131 -6.01 9.52 4.98
C GLU A 131 -5.63 8.50 3.92
N ALA A 132 -5.38 7.25 4.34
CA ALA A 132 -5.25 6.14 3.41
C ALA A 132 -5.87 4.84 3.96
N VAL A 133 -6.32 4.02 3.03
CA VAL A 133 -6.82 2.67 3.25
C VAL A 133 -5.92 1.70 2.50
N ILE A 134 -5.50 0.63 3.16
CA ILE A 134 -4.79 -0.49 2.55
C ILE A 134 -5.76 -1.66 2.43
N ILE A 135 -5.84 -2.28 1.27
CA ILE A 135 -6.63 -3.49 1.01
C ILE A 135 -5.65 -4.59 0.60
N ASP A 136 -5.33 -5.46 1.56
CA ASP A 136 -4.39 -6.57 1.38
C ASP A 136 -5.14 -7.89 1.18
N GLY A 137 -4.81 -8.60 0.09
CA GLY A 137 -5.30 -9.95 -0.18
C GLY A 137 -6.52 -10.02 -1.10
N LEU A 138 -6.87 -8.93 -1.81
CA LEU A 138 -7.93 -8.97 -2.83
C LEU A 138 -7.50 -9.88 -4.00
N ASN A 139 -8.39 -10.78 -4.41
CA ASN A 139 -8.15 -11.62 -5.57
C ASN A 139 -8.50 -10.87 -6.86
N PHE A 140 -7.49 -10.31 -7.51
CA PHE A 140 -7.65 -9.54 -8.76
C PHE A 140 -7.98 -10.38 -10.00
N GLU A 141 -7.78 -11.70 -9.96
CA GLU A 141 -8.14 -12.59 -11.08
C GLU A 141 -9.66 -12.66 -11.24
N ASP A 142 -10.35 -12.81 -10.11
CA ASP A 142 -11.81 -12.91 -9.99
C ASP A 142 -12.47 -11.55 -9.63
N CYS A 143 -11.68 -10.48 -9.56
CA CYS A 143 -12.18 -9.14 -9.22
C CYS A 143 -12.95 -8.54 -10.39
N GLU A 144 -14.18 -8.12 -10.13
CA GLU A 144 -14.96 -7.34 -11.07
C GLU A 144 -14.51 -5.88 -11.08
N LYS A 145 -14.46 -5.27 -12.28
CA LYS A 145 -14.14 -3.85 -12.44
C LYS A 145 -15.09 -2.94 -11.64
N SER A 146 -16.36 -3.34 -11.53
CA SER A 146 -17.42 -2.66 -10.76
C SER A 146 -17.07 -2.47 -9.28
N LEU A 147 -16.40 -3.45 -8.66
CA LEU A 147 -15.91 -3.36 -7.29
C LEU A 147 -14.89 -2.23 -7.16
N LEU A 148 -13.89 -2.20 -8.04
CA LEU A 148 -12.86 -1.16 -8.02
C LEU A 148 -13.39 0.23 -8.34
N GLU A 149 -14.34 0.35 -9.26
CA GLU A 149 -15.04 1.62 -9.55
C GLU A 149 -15.80 2.10 -8.31
N GLY A 150 -16.48 1.19 -7.62
CA GLY A 150 -17.16 1.48 -6.35
C GLY A 150 -16.19 1.94 -5.25
N LEU A 151 -15.04 1.27 -5.11
CA LEU A 151 -13.99 1.65 -4.17
C LEU A 151 -13.36 3.00 -4.53
N LYS A 152 -13.14 3.30 -5.81
CA LYS A 152 -12.64 4.61 -6.28
C LYS A 152 -13.61 5.72 -5.96
N LYS A 153 -14.91 5.49 -6.17
CA LYS A 153 -15.95 6.45 -5.78
C LYS A 153 -15.97 6.68 -4.27
N ALA A 154 -15.89 5.61 -3.48
CA ALA A 154 -15.77 5.73 -2.02
C ALA A 154 -14.51 6.50 -1.61
N ALA A 155 -13.35 6.21 -2.22
CA ALA A 155 -12.11 6.93 -1.98
C ALA A 155 -12.29 8.44 -2.14
N ALA A 156 -12.94 8.86 -3.22
CA ALA A 156 -13.18 10.26 -3.53
C ALA A 156 -14.15 10.92 -2.52
N GLU A 157 -15.23 10.23 -2.17
CA GLU A 157 -16.22 10.73 -1.22
C GLU A 157 -15.67 10.89 0.20
N PHE A 158 -14.89 9.92 0.68
CA PHE A 158 -14.27 10.00 2.02
C PHE A 158 -12.97 10.83 2.03
N GLY A 159 -12.47 11.22 0.85
CA GLY A 159 -11.22 11.95 0.71
C GLY A 159 -10.02 11.16 1.20
N THR A 160 -9.96 9.87 0.85
CA THR A 160 -8.91 8.92 1.27
C THR A 160 -8.21 8.32 0.06
N GLU A 161 -6.95 7.93 0.23
CA GLU A 161 -6.21 7.11 -0.73
C GLU A 161 -6.56 5.63 -0.55
N ILE A 162 -6.59 4.82 -1.61
CA ILE A 162 -6.72 3.36 -1.47
C ILE A 162 -5.55 2.66 -2.14
N TRP A 163 -4.88 1.79 -1.39
CA TRP A 163 -3.74 1.00 -1.84
C TRP A 163 -4.06 -0.49 -1.81
N PHE A 164 -3.75 -1.20 -2.89
CA PHE A 164 -3.99 -2.64 -3.00
C PHE A 164 -2.70 -3.45 -3.02
N SER A 165 -2.72 -4.65 -2.44
CA SER A 165 -1.74 -5.67 -2.80
C SER A 165 -2.24 -6.46 -4.01
N VAL A 166 -1.39 -6.61 -5.04
CA VAL A 166 -1.78 -7.30 -6.27
C VAL A 166 -0.77 -8.36 -6.64
N ARG A 167 -1.22 -9.60 -6.76
CA ARG A 167 -0.38 -10.73 -7.14
C ARG A 167 -0.27 -10.83 -8.65
N SER A 168 0.93 -10.69 -9.19
CA SER A 168 1.25 -11.09 -10.57
C SER A 168 1.71 -12.55 -10.62
N HIS A 169 1.53 -13.19 -11.78
CA HIS A 169 1.82 -14.62 -11.99
C HIS A 169 3.08 -14.81 -12.83
N ARG A 170 3.93 -15.78 -12.44
CA ARG A 170 5.16 -16.09 -13.19
C ARG A 170 4.87 -16.65 -14.58
N HIS A 171 3.73 -17.33 -14.75
CA HIS A 171 3.37 -18.03 -15.99
C HIS A 171 2.54 -17.15 -16.95
N ILE A 172 2.04 -16.02 -16.47
CA ILE A 172 1.25 -15.09 -17.28
C ILE A 172 2.15 -13.89 -17.56
N ASN A 173 2.75 -13.91 -18.76
CA ASN A 173 3.59 -12.80 -19.25
C ASN A 173 2.76 -11.75 -20.01
N GLU A 174 1.43 -11.84 -19.93
CA GLU A 174 0.54 -10.85 -20.52
C GLU A 174 0.75 -9.50 -19.82
N LYS A 175 1.07 -8.50 -20.64
CA LYS A 175 1.16 -7.10 -20.25
C LYS A 175 0.27 -6.31 -21.21
N SER A 176 -0.30 -5.20 -20.73
CA SER A 176 -0.92 -4.23 -21.63
C SER A 176 0.13 -3.66 -22.60
N ASP A 177 -0.32 -2.94 -23.63
CA ASP A 177 0.57 -2.16 -24.52
C ASP A 177 1.42 -1.15 -23.72
N ARG A 178 0.96 -0.82 -22.51
CA ARG A 178 1.60 0.07 -21.55
C ARG A 178 2.45 -0.70 -20.53
N GLY A 179 2.76 -1.97 -20.78
CA GLY A 179 3.69 -2.76 -19.98
C GLY A 179 3.20 -3.10 -18.57
N ILE A 180 1.93 -2.86 -18.23
CA ILE A 180 1.36 -3.25 -16.93
C ILE A 180 1.03 -4.74 -16.97
N PRO A 181 1.55 -5.56 -16.04
CA PRO A 181 1.24 -6.99 -16.01
C PRO A 181 -0.22 -7.32 -15.62
N PHE A 182 -0.70 -8.46 -16.12
CA PHE A 182 -1.89 -9.12 -15.57
C PHE A 182 -1.72 -9.39 -14.06
N PRO A 183 -2.78 -9.25 -13.23
CA PRO A 183 -4.17 -8.94 -13.60
C PRO A 183 -4.51 -7.44 -13.76
N LEU A 184 -3.61 -6.53 -13.38
CA LEU A 184 -3.89 -5.09 -13.41
C LEU A 184 -4.13 -4.55 -14.81
N SER A 185 -3.53 -5.14 -15.84
CA SER A 185 -3.72 -4.74 -17.24
C SER A 185 -5.19 -4.62 -17.66
N ARG A 186 -6.11 -5.41 -17.07
CA ARG A 186 -7.56 -5.41 -17.37
C ARG A 186 -8.30 -4.17 -16.88
N MET A 187 -7.70 -3.42 -15.96
CA MET A 187 -8.34 -2.38 -15.16
C MET A 187 -7.35 -1.26 -14.80
N GLU A 188 -6.27 -1.14 -15.58
CA GLU A 188 -5.16 -0.21 -15.33
C GLU A 188 -5.60 1.26 -15.36
N ASP A 189 -6.70 1.56 -16.06
CA ASP A 189 -7.32 2.89 -16.14
C ASP A 189 -7.87 3.40 -14.80
N LEU A 190 -8.11 2.50 -13.84
CA LEU A 190 -8.58 2.87 -12.52
C LEU A 190 -7.46 3.32 -11.58
N PHE A 191 -6.22 2.91 -11.86
CA PHE A 191 -5.05 3.15 -11.01
C PHE A 191 -4.29 4.40 -11.45
N THR A 192 -3.92 5.23 -10.48
CA THR A 192 -3.10 6.42 -10.72
C THR A 192 -1.62 6.14 -10.50
N VAL A 193 -1.29 5.25 -9.56
CA VAL A 193 0.08 4.87 -9.25
C VAL A 193 0.19 3.37 -9.07
N ILE A 194 1.18 2.74 -9.70
CA ILE A 194 1.53 1.34 -9.49
C ILE A 194 2.98 1.27 -9.01
N LEU A 195 3.20 0.62 -7.87
CA LEU A 195 4.50 0.24 -7.35
C LEU A 195 4.76 -1.22 -7.71
N GLU A 196 5.58 -1.46 -8.71
CA GLU A 196 5.95 -2.81 -9.15
C GLU A 196 7.24 -3.28 -8.45
N ILE A 197 7.18 -4.45 -7.81
CA ILE A 197 8.34 -5.08 -7.18
C ILE A 197 8.84 -6.20 -8.11
N GLU A 198 10.05 -6.02 -8.62
CA GLU A 198 10.73 -6.98 -9.48
C GLU A 198 12.00 -7.51 -8.81
N GLN A 199 12.32 -8.77 -9.11
CA GLN A 199 13.58 -9.39 -8.70
C GLN A 199 14.33 -9.81 -9.96
N GLU A 200 15.56 -9.31 -10.11
CA GLU A 200 16.48 -9.71 -11.16
C GLU A 200 17.74 -10.28 -10.49
N GLY A 201 17.92 -11.60 -10.62
CA GLY A 201 18.96 -12.32 -9.89
C GLY A 201 18.78 -12.18 -8.38
N SER A 202 19.80 -11.63 -7.70
CA SER A 202 19.78 -11.38 -6.26
C SER A 202 19.33 -9.97 -5.88
N GLN A 203 19.06 -9.10 -6.85
CA GLN A 203 18.69 -7.71 -6.60
C GLN A 203 17.18 -7.50 -6.72
N PHE A 204 16.66 -6.68 -5.81
CA PHE A 204 15.25 -6.26 -5.79
C PHE A 204 15.13 -4.84 -6.29
N PHE A 205 14.07 -4.58 -7.04
CA PHE A 205 13.78 -3.27 -7.59
C PHE A 205 12.34 -2.88 -7.27
N LEU A 206 12.18 -1.59 -6.94
CA LEU A 206 10.88 -0.94 -6.83
C LEU A 206 10.74 0.03 -7.99
N THR A 207 9.74 -0.19 -8.85
CA THR A 207 9.42 0.71 -9.95
C THR A 207 8.11 1.42 -9.64
N ILE A 208 8.12 2.75 -9.58
CA ILE A 208 6.89 3.54 -9.61
C ILE A 208 6.48 3.78 -11.07
N ILE A 209 5.21 3.54 -11.35
CA ILE A 209 4.56 3.78 -12.63
C ILE A 209 3.41 4.74 -12.37
N GLU A 210 3.50 5.96 -12.88
CA GLU A 210 2.40 6.94 -12.77
C GLU A 210 1.56 6.91 -14.04
N CYS A 211 0.24 6.78 -13.87
CA CYS A 211 -0.72 6.68 -14.96
C CYS A 211 -1.50 8.00 -15.04
N CYS A 212 -1.15 8.91 -15.97
CA CYS A 212 -1.80 10.22 -16.11
C CYS A 212 -2.14 10.50 -17.56
N ASP A 213 -3.43 10.64 -17.90
CA ASP A 213 -3.89 11.16 -19.21
C ASP A 213 -3.14 10.57 -20.43
N ASN A 214 -3.04 9.23 -20.46
CA ASN A 214 -2.29 8.43 -21.46
C ASN A 214 -0.76 8.54 -21.44
N ASN A 215 -0.17 9.32 -20.54
CA ASN A 215 1.27 9.34 -20.29
C ASN A 215 1.63 8.45 -19.09
N TYR A 216 2.71 7.68 -19.25
CA TYR A 216 3.25 6.78 -18.24
C TYR A 216 4.70 7.13 -17.96
N THR A 217 4.96 7.62 -16.75
CA THR A 217 6.33 7.81 -16.25
C THR A 217 6.72 6.57 -15.47
N ARG A 218 7.99 6.15 -15.61
CA ARG A 218 8.55 5.05 -14.83
C ARG A 218 9.84 5.51 -14.17
N GLN A 219 9.92 5.30 -12.86
CA GLN A 219 11.15 5.50 -12.11
C GLN A 219 11.44 4.24 -11.31
N ARG A 220 12.65 3.72 -11.48
CA ARG A 220 13.08 2.46 -10.88
C ARG A 220 14.19 2.71 -9.86
N LEU A 221 14.07 2.09 -8.70
CA LEU A 221 15.06 2.12 -7.62
C LEU A 221 15.49 0.72 -7.25
N SER A 222 16.78 0.56 -6.97
CA SER A 222 17.30 -0.66 -6.34
C SER A 222 17.00 -0.62 -4.84
N ILE A 223 16.47 -1.72 -4.31
CA ILE A 223 16.16 -1.87 -2.89
C ILE A 223 17.32 -2.60 -2.21
N GLU A 224 17.86 -2.04 -1.12
CA GLU A 224 18.94 -2.68 -0.36
C GLU A 224 18.43 -3.83 0.51
N ASN A 225 17.26 -3.62 1.11
CA ASN A 225 16.66 -4.57 2.03
C ASN A 225 15.18 -4.75 1.68
N GLN A 226 14.87 -5.89 1.05
CA GLN A 226 13.51 -6.26 0.63
C GLN A 226 12.53 -6.42 1.80
N SER A 227 13.00 -6.63 3.03
CA SER A 227 12.11 -6.81 4.17
C SER A 227 11.48 -5.50 4.60
N VAL A 228 12.19 -4.37 4.43
CA VAL A 228 11.75 -3.03 4.87
C VAL A 228 11.58 -2.02 3.74
N PHE A 229 12.07 -2.34 2.55
CA PHE A 229 12.08 -1.45 1.38
C PHE A 229 12.78 -0.10 1.67
N LEU A 230 14.03 -0.15 2.14
CA LEU A 230 14.86 1.06 2.34
C LEU A 230 15.77 1.32 1.12
N ILE A 231 16.02 2.61 0.83
CA ILE A 231 16.95 3.07 -0.23
C ILE A 231 18.36 3.32 0.35
N LYS A 232 19.40 3.09 -0.48
CA LYS A 232 20.81 3.49 -0.22
C LYS A 232 20.88 4.97 0.18
N SER A 233 21.69 5.27 1.19
CA SER A 233 22.13 6.65 1.51
C SER A 233 23.06 7.19 0.43
#